data_AF-X0XF06-F1
#
_entry.id   AF-X0XF06-F1
#
_cell.length_a   1.000
_cell.length_b   1.000
_cell.length_c   1.000
_cell.angle_alpha   90.00
_cell.angle_beta   90.00
_cell.angle_gamma   90.00
#
_symmetry.space_group_name_H-M   'P 1'
#
loop_
_entity.id
_entity.type
_entity.pdbx_description
1 polymer ?
#
loop_
_entity_poly.entity_id
_entity_poly.type
_entity_poly.pdbx_seq_one_letter_code
_entity_poly.pdbx_strand_id
1 'polypeptide(L)' 'MKIVIAPDSFKESLSAAGVAEAIAAGVLEVVPDARVDLCPMA' A
#
# COMPACT_ATOMS: atom_id res chain seq x y z
N MET A 1 -15.17 0.69 3.31
CA MET A 1 -14.59 -0.40 2.51
C MET A 1 -13.31 -0.89 3.20
N LYS A 2 -13.00 -2.19 3.17
CA LYS A 2 -11.73 -2.71 3.71
C LYS A 2 -10.82 -3.14 2.56
N ILE A 3 -9.58 -2.67 2.55
CA ILE A 3 -8.60 -2.90 1.48
C ILE A 3 -7.34 -3.45 2.12
N VAL A 4 -6.84 -4.58 1.61
CA VAL A 4 -5.54 -5.14 2.01
C VAL A 4 -4.54 -4.83 0.91
N ILE A 5 -3.43 -4.19 1.28
CA ILE A 5 -2.35 -3.82 0.35
C ILE A 5 -1.17 -4.75 0.66
N ALA A 6 -0.97 -5.75 -0.20
CA ALA A 6 0.09 -6.74 -0.07
C ALA A 6 1.06 -6.75 -1.26
N PRO A 7 1.79 -5.65 -1.52
CA PRO A 7 2.70 -5.54 -2.66
C PRO A 7 4.03 -6.23 -2.39
N ASP A 8 4.75 -6.48 -3.48
CA ASP A 8 6.15 -6.90 -3.50
C ASP A 8 7.08 -5.67 -3.60
N SER A 9 8.37 -5.85 -3.32
CA SER A 9 9.36 -4.78 -3.52
C SER A 9 9.57 -4.46 -5.00
N PHE A 10 9.93 -3.20 -5.28
CA PHE A 10 10.42 -2.79 -6.59
C PHE A 10 11.94 -2.89 -6.56
N LYS A 11 12.47 -3.87 -7.29
CA LYS A 11 13.92 -4.17 -7.34
C LYS A 11 14.72 -2.89 -7.60
N GLU A 12 15.68 -2.61 -6.72
CA GLU A 12 16.58 -1.44 -6.77
C GLU A 12 15.88 -0.06 -6.68
N SER A 13 14.61 -0.02 -6.23
CA SER A 13 13.85 1.23 -6.15
C SER A 13 13.18 1.41 -4.78
N LEU A 14 12.11 0.67 -4.49
CA LEU A 14 11.31 0.82 -3.28
C LEU A 14 11.18 -0.53 -2.57
N SER A 15 11.27 -0.50 -1.23
CA SER A 15 10.91 -1.66 -0.42
C SER A 15 9.41 -1.95 -0.56
N ALA A 16 9.00 -3.20 -0.31
CA ALA A 16 7.59 -3.57 -0.31
C ALA A 16 6.75 -2.68 0.63
N ALA A 17 7.31 -2.28 1.77
CA ALA A 17 6.68 -1.34 2.70
C ALA A 17 6.48 0.05 2.07
N GLY A 18 7.49 0.59 1.38
CA GLY A 18 7.40 1.88 0.70
C GLY A 18 6.38 1.86 -0.44
N VAL A 19 6.28 0.74 -1.17
CA VAL A 19 5.23 0.54 -2.17
C VAL A 19 3.85 0.48 -1.50
N ALA A 20 3.71 -0.23 -0.38
CA ALA A 20 2.44 -0.35 0.34
C ALA A 20 1.93 1.00 0.84
N GLU A 21 2.81 1.82 1.41
CA GLU A 21 2.50 3.18 1.87
C GLU A 21 2.07 4.10 0.72
N ALA A 22 2.80 4.05 -0.41
CA ALA A 22 2.47 4.86 -1.58
C ALA A 22 1.08 4.51 -2.16
N ILE A 23 0.75 3.21 -2.24
CA ILE A 23 -0.58 2.77 -2.68
C ILE A 23 -1.65 3.21 -1.68
N ALA A 24 -1.39 3.09 -0.37
CA ALA A 24 -2.33 3.50 0.66
C ALA A 24 -2.66 5.00 0.61
N ALA A 25 -1.66 5.83 0.38
CA ALA A 25 -1.85 7.27 0.22
C ALA A 25 -2.80 7.57 -0.95
N GLY A 26 -2.56 7.00 -2.13
CA GLY A 26 -3.44 7.21 -3.29
C GLY A 26 -4.86 6.66 -3.10
N VAL A 27 -5.00 5.55 -2.36
CA VAL A 27 -6.31 5.01 -1.98
C VAL A 27 -7.08 5.97 -1.09
N LEU A 28 -6.42 6.53 -0.07
CA LEU A 28 -7.05 7.45 0.89
C LEU A 28 -7.35 8.83 0.30
N GLU A 29 -6.64 9.24 -0.76
CA GLU A 29 -6.98 10.46 -1.52
C GLU A 29 -8.34 10.35 -2.21
N VAL A 30 -8.70 9.17 -2.72
CA VAL A 30 -9.95 8.94 -3.46
C VAL A 30 -11.07 8.43 -2.54
N VAL A 31 -10.73 7.60 -1.56
CA VAL A 31 -11.66 6.99 -0.61
C VAL A 31 -11.16 7.20 0.82
N PRO A 32 -11.37 8.39 1.42
CA PRO A 32 -10.81 8.75 2.72
C PRO A 32 -11.24 7.83 3.87
N ASP A 33 -12.44 7.25 3.77
CA ASP A 33 -13.01 6.36 4.80
C ASP A 33 -12.62 4.88 4.61
N ALA A 34 -11.72 4.58 3.67
CA ALA A 34 -11.22 3.22 3.48
C ALA A 34 -10.39 2.78 4.68
N ARG A 35 -10.62 1.56 5.16
CA ARG A 35 -9.73 0.91 6.13
C ARG A 35 -8.68 0.14 5.35
N VAL A 36 -7.43 0.56 5.48
CA VAL A 36 -6.29 0.01 4.75
C VAL A 36 -5.40 -0.79 5.70
N ASP A 37 -5.22 -2.08 5.41
CA ASP A 37 -4.26 -2.94 6.10
C ASP A 37 -3.04 -3.14 5.20
N LEU A 38 -1.85 -2.73 5.65
CA LEU A 38 -0.60 -2.93 4.94
C LEU A 38 -0.03 -4.32 5.30
N CYS A 39 0.22 -5.14 4.29
CA CYS A 39 0.82 -6.46 4.42
C CYS A 39 1.95 -6.61 3.39
N PRO A 40 3.02 -5.79 3.46
CA PRO A 40 4.11 -5.87 2.50
C PRO A 40 4.69 -7.29 2.46
N MET A 41 4.83 -7.79 1.24
CA MET A 41 5.39 -9.10 0.93
C MET A 41 6.77 -8.87 0.28
N ALA A 42 7.74 -9.76 0.47
CA ALA A 42 8.97 -9.81 -0.33
C ALA A 42 9.77 -8.48 -0.45
#